data_AF-A0A847GRF9-F1
#
_entry.id   AF-A0A847GRF9-F1
#
_cell.length_a   1.000
_cell.length_b   1.000
_cell.length_c   1.000
_cell.angle_alpha   90.00
_cell.angle_beta   90.00
_cell.angle_gamma   90.00
#
_symmetry.space_group_name_H-M   'P 1'
#
loop_
_entity.id
_entity.type
_entity.pdbx_description
1 polymer ?
#
loop_
_entity_poly.entity_id
_entity_poly.type
_entity_poly.pdbx_seq_one_letter_code
_entity_poly.pdbx_strand_id
1 'polypeptide(L)'
;MKQLFFFLVLLVLPSAILLGLIYSACRALYLMCEDRRELKQLDAIAAESAARREQRRRENDNRLENGCPHSFDSGLGFPPGVCPKCGLAKERPAGECDHIWRRSESPTPTSVCALCGKTYRPEL
;
A
#
# COMPACT_ATOMS: atom_id res chain seq x y z
N MET A 1 29.28 63.88 -16.63
CA MET A 1 27.90 63.35 -16.50
C MET A 1 27.67 62.11 -17.37
N LYS A 2 27.84 62.17 -18.70
CA LYS A 2 27.61 61.01 -19.59
C LYS A 2 28.50 59.79 -19.33
N GLN A 3 29.79 59.98 -19.03
CA GLN A 3 30.71 58.84 -18.79
C GLN A 3 30.41 58.07 -17.50
N LEU A 4 30.08 58.77 -16.40
CA LEU A 4 29.66 58.13 -15.15
C LEU A 4 28.40 57.27 -15.35
N PHE A 5 27.44 57.75 -16.13
CA PHE A 5 26.25 56.98 -16.48
C PHE A 5 26.58 55.69 -17.23
N PHE A 6 27.48 55.75 -18.22
CA PHE A 6 27.94 54.55 -18.94
C PHE A 6 28.64 53.54 -18.01
N PHE A 7 29.54 53.99 -17.13
CA PHE A 7 30.20 53.10 -16.16
C PHE A 7 29.20 52.47 -15.18
N LEU A 8 28.19 53.23 -14.73
CA LEU A 8 27.18 52.74 -13.80
C LEU A 8 26.29 51.69 -14.47
N VAL A 9 25.86 51.91 -15.71
CA VAL A 9 25.10 50.92 -16.51
C VAL A 9 25.95 49.68 -16.80
N LEU A 10 27.22 49.86 -17.15
CA LEU A 10 28.14 48.76 -17.46
C LEU A 10 28.47 47.89 -16.24
N LEU A 11 28.20 48.36 -15.03
CA LEU A 11 28.47 47.63 -13.78
C LEU A 11 27.19 47.08 -13.13
N VAL A 12 26.10 47.85 -13.16
CA VAL A 12 24.80 47.43 -12.60
C VAL A 12 24.12 46.37 -13.46
N LEU A 13 24.20 46.47 -14.79
CA LEU A 13 23.52 45.50 -15.66
C LEU A 13 24.14 44.09 -15.56
N PRO A 14 25.48 43.90 -15.62
CA PRO A 14 26.06 42.57 -15.47
C PRO A 14 25.89 42.02 -14.07
N SER A 15 25.98 42.85 -13.02
CA SER A 15 25.78 42.38 -11.64
C SER A 15 24.35 41.92 -11.39
N ALA A 16 23.34 42.61 -11.94
CA ALA A 16 21.95 42.17 -11.87
C ALA A 16 21.73 40.82 -12.59
N ILE A 17 22.35 40.63 -13.77
CA ILE A 17 22.31 39.35 -14.50
C ILE A 17 22.98 38.24 -13.68
N LEU A 18 24.14 38.52 -13.09
CA LEU A 18 24.90 37.56 -12.29
C LEU A 18 24.14 37.14 -11.03
N LEU A 19 23.48 38.10 -10.35
CA LEU A 19 22.58 37.83 -9.23
C LEU A 19 21.38 36.97 -9.66
N GLY A 20 20.78 37.26 -10.83
CA GLY A 20 19.70 36.46 -11.40
C GLY A 20 20.11 35.01 -11.68
N LEU A 21 21.31 34.82 -12.24
CA LEU A 21 21.87 33.49 -12.50
C LEU A 21 22.14 32.74 -11.19
N ILE A 22 22.76 33.37 -10.19
CA ILE A 22 22.99 32.77 -8.87
C ILE A 22 21.66 32.37 -8.24
N TYR A 23 20.65 33.24 -8.27
CA TYR A 23 19.33 32.94 -7.73
C TYR A 23 18.69 31.73 -8.44
N SER A 24 18.75 31.68 -9.78
CA SER A 24 18.24 30.53 -10.53
C SER A 24 18.97 29.23 -10.21
N ALA A 25 20.30 29.28 -10.02
CA ALA A 25 21.10 28.11 -9.66
C ALA A 25 20.78 27.63 -8.25
N CYS A 26 20.68 28.54 -7.27
CA CYS A 26 20.25 28.22 -5.92
C CYS A 26 18.83 27.62 -5.90
N ARG A 27 17.90 28.17 -6.69
CA ARG A 27 16.54 27.64 -6.81
C ARG A 27 16.52 26.24 -7.43
N ALA A 28 17.30 26.00 -8.48
CA ALA A 28 17.39 24.69 -9.10
C ALA A 28 17.96 23.64 -8.12
N LEU A 29 19.03 23.99 -7.40
CA LEU A 29 19.60 23.12 -6.36
C LEU A 29 18.62 22.84 -5.23
N TYR A 30 17.84 23.85 -4.81
CA TYR A 30 16.81 23.68 -3.80
C TYR A 30 15.73 22.68 -4.25
N LEU A 31 15.21 22.83 -5.47
CA LEU A 31 14.20 21.93 -6.04
C LEU A 31 14.75 20.50 -6.17
N MET A 32 15.98 20.32 -6.64
CA MET A 32 16.60 18.99 -6.71
C MET A 32 16.77 18.33 -5.34
N CYS A 33 17.06 19.13 -4.30
CA CYS A 33 17.13 18.62 -2.93
C CYS A 33 15.74 18.21 -2.39
N GLU A 34 14.71 18.99 -2.70
CA GLU A 34 13.32 18.70 -2.32
C GLU A 34 12.81 17.43 -3.02
N ASP A 35 12.95 17.33 -4.34
CA ASP A 35 12.60 16.14 -5.13
C ASP A 35 13.32 14.89 -4.58
N ARG A 36 14.59 15.01 -4.23
CA ARG A 36 15.35 13.89 -3.65
C ARG A 36 14.80 13.47 -2.29
N ARG A 37 14.27 14.40 -1.50
CA ARG A 37 13.63 14.09 -0.22
C ARG A 37 12.31 13.37 -0.43
N GLU A 38 11.49 13.83 -1.38
CA GLU A 38 10.22 13.20 -1.72
C GLU A 38 10.42 11.77 -2.25
N LEU A 39 11.39 11.56 -3.15
CA LEU A 39 11.72 10.22 -3.65
C LEU A 39 12.09 9.26 -2.52
N LYS A 40 12.90 9.71 -1.55
CA LYS A 40 13.23 8.89 -0.37
C LYS A 40 12.01 8.55 0.48
N GLN A 41 11.03 9.45 0.58
CA GLN A 41 9.78 9.17 1.30
C GLN A 41 8.94 8.14 0.57
N LEU A 42 8.85 8.22 -0.76
CA LEU A 42 8.16 7.22 -1.58
C LEU A 42 8.82 5.85 -1.45
N ASP A 43 10.14 5.78 -1.48
CA ASP A 43 10.89 4.54 -1.28
C ASP A 43 10.63 3.94 0.11
N ALA A 44 10.58 4.76 1.15
CA ALA A 44 10.27 4.32 2.51
C ALA A 44 8.86 3.73 2.62
N ILE A 45 7.85 4.38 2.00
CA ILE A 45 6.47 3.88 1.96
C ILE A 45 6.39 2.57 1.16
N ALA A 46 7.09 2.49 0.03
CA ALA A 46 7.14 1.29 -0.78
C ALA A 46 7.75 0.12 0.00
N ALA A 47 8.87 0.34 0.68
CA ALA A 47 9.53 -0.63 1.55
C ALA A 47 8.62 -1.07 2.70
N GLU A 48 7.94 -0.13 3.38
CA GLU A 48 7.01 -0.46 4.46
C GLU A 48 5.80 -1.27 3.94
N SER A 49 5.24 -0.91 2.79
CA SER A 49 4.14 -1.65 2.16
C SER A 49 4.55 -3.06 1.76
N ALA A 50 5.80 -3.25 1.33
CA ALA A 50 6.35 -4.56 0.98
C ALA A 50 6.56 -5.41 2.24
N ALA A 51 7.12 -4.83 3.30
CA ALA A 51 7.28 -5.49 4.59
C ALA A 51 5.92 -5.94 5.17
N ARG A 52 4.91 -5.08 5.14
CA ARG A 52 3.54 -5.42 5.58
C ARG A 52 2.90 -6.52 4.73
N ARG A 53 3.15 -6.55 3.42
CA ARG A 53 2.68 -7.63 2.52
C ARG A 53 3.34 -8.96 2.86
N GLU A 54 4.65 -8.96 3.09
CA GLU A 54 5.40 -10.14 3.47
C GLU A 54 4.97 -10.67 4.84
N GLN A 55 4.80 -9.78 5.82
CA GLN A 55 4.30 -10.16 7.15
C GLN A 55 2.93 -10.84 7.06
N ARG A 56 1.98 -10.26 6.30
CA ARG A 56 0.65 -10.86 6.10
C ARG A 56 0.70 -12.22 5.40
N ARG A 57 1.66 -12.45 4.48
CA ARG A 57 1.87 -13.76 3.86
C ARG A 57 2.30 -14.78 4.90
N ARG A 58 3.33 -14.48 5.70
CA ARG A 58 3.82 -15.36 6.76
C ARG A 58 2.75 -15.67 7.81
N GLU A 59 1.97 -14.68 8.23
CA GLU A 59 0.85 -14.89 9.15
C GLU A 59 -0.23 -15.81 8.56
N ASN A 60 -0.52 -15.68 7.26
CA ASN A 60 -1.44 -16.59 6.57
C ASN A 60 -0.87 -18.00 6.46
N ASP A 61 0.41 -18.14 6.10
CA ASP A 61 1.06 -19.44 5.95
C ASP A 61 1.07 -20.20 7.29
N ASN A 62 1.54 -19.55 8.37
CA ASN A 62 1.52 -20.11 9.72
C ASN A 62 0.11 -20.54 10.18
N ARG A 63 -0.92 -19.78 9.78
CA ARG A 63 -2.32 -20.13 10.10
C ARG A 63 -2.80 -21.35 9.32
N LEU A 64 -2.36 -21.49 8.07
CA LEU A 64 -2.70 -22.62 7.21
C LEU A 64 -1.87 -23.88 7.54
N GLU A 65 -0.79 -23.76 8.32
CA GLU A 65 -0.02 -24.89 8.88
C GLU A 65 -0.77 -25.63 10.00
N ASN A 66 -2.04 -25.97 9.78
CA ASN A 66 -2.90 -26.68 10.73
C ASN A 66 -3.07 -28.18 10.41
N GLY A 67 -2.23 -28.73 9.53
CA GLY A 67 -2.27 -30.14 9.10
C GLY A 67 -3.42 -30.50 8.15
N CYS A 68 -4.28 -29.54 7.76
CA CYS A 68 -5.33 -29.78 6.78
C CYS A 68 -4.78 -29.73 5.34
N PRO A 69 -5.04 -30.73 4.48
CA PRO A 69 -4.79 -30.62 3.05
C PRO A 69 -5.84 -29.69 2.42
N HIS A 70 -5.51 -28.39 2.39
CA HIS A 70 -6.39 -27.32 1.94
C HIS A 70 -6.81 -27.48 0.48
N SER A 71 -8.05 -27.07 0.22
CA SER A 71 -8.65 -27.02 -1.11
C SER A 71 -9.56 -25.79 -1.14
N PHE A 72 -9.16 -24.75 -1.85
CA PHE A 72 -9.85 -23.45 -1.82
C PHE A 72 -10.83 -23.24 -3.00
N ASP A 73 -10.82 -24.13 -3.99
CA ASP A 73 -11.55 -23.95 -5.25
C ASP A 73 -12.93 -24.63 -5.28
N SER A 74 -13.37 -25.20 -4.16
CA SER A 74 -14.44 -26.19 -4.16
C SER A 74 -15.89 -25.65 -4.14
N GLY A 75 -16.14 -24.37 -3.87
CA GLY A 75 -17.47 -23.75 -4.05
C GLY A 75 -18.67 -24.39 -3.32
N LEU A 76 -18.45 -25.21 -2.28
CA LEU A 76 -19.45 -26.09 -1.65
C LEU A 76 -20.41 -25.39 -0.64
N GLY A 77 -20.89 -24.19 -0.95
CA GLY A 77 -21.69 -23.35 -0.03
C GLY A 77 -20.87 -22.58 1.01
N PHE A 78 -19.56 -22.54 0.81
CA PHE A 78 -18.62 -21.72 1.57
C PHE A 78 -18.27 -20.45 0.79
N PRO A 79 -17.85 -19.37 1.46
CA PRO A 79 -17.34 -18.19 0.77
C PRO A 79 -16.18 -18.53 -0.17
N PRO A 80 -15.96 -17.73 -1.23
CA PRO A 80 -14.86 -17.96 -2.15
C PRO A 80 -13.52 -17.92 -1.42
N GLY A 81 -12.62 -18.85 -1.79
CA GLY A 81 -11.30 -18.94 -1.18
C GLY A 81 -11.30 -19.54 0.24
N VAL A 82 -12.40 -20.13 0.72
CA VAL A 82 -12.47 -20.85 1.99
C VAL A 82 -12.33 -22.35 1.78
N CYS A 83 -11.49 -23.00 2.57
CA CYS A 83 -11.37 -24.44 2.55
C CYS A 83 -12.58 -25.09 3.27
N PRO A 84 -13.35 -25.97 2.61
CA PRO A 84 -14.53 -26.58 3.22
C PRO A 84 -14.19 -27.59 4.32
N LYS A 85 -12.93 -28.04 4.41
CA LYS A 85 -12.47 -29.02 5.41
C LYS A 85 -12.20 -28.35 6.76
N CYS A 86 -11.38 -27.30 6.76
CA CYS A 86 -10.97 -26.61 7.99
C CYS A 86 -11.77 -25.32 8.26
N GLY A 87 -12.46 -24.78 7.26
CA GLY A 87 -13.25 -23.56 7.37
C GLY A 87 -12.45 -22.26 7.27
N LEU A 88 -11.13 -22.33 7.05
CA LEU A 88 -10.27 -21.16 6.95
C LEU A 88 -10.20 -20.63 5.51
N ALA A 89 -10.15 -19.31 5.38
CA ALA A 89 -9.87 -18.63 4.12
C ALA A 89 -8.39 -18.72 3.74
N LYS A 90 -8.08 -18.77 2.45
CA LYS A 90 -6.72 -18.71 1.90
C LYS A 90 -5.98 -17.44 2.34
N GLU A 91 -6.68 -16.32 2.35
CA GLU A 91 -6.19 -15.04 2.86
C GLU A 91 -7.02 -14.62 4.07
N ARG A 92 -6.36 -14.10 5.10
CA ARG A 92 -7.03 -13.60 6.30
C ARG A 92 -7.94 -12.43 5.91
N PRO A 93 -9.25 -12.51 6.24
CA PRO A 93 -10.19 -11.45 5.92
C PRO A 93 -9.86 -10.15 6.66
N ALA A 94 -10.26 -9.02 6.08
CA ALA A 94 -10.15 -7.73 6.73
C ALA A 94 -11.09 -7.68 7.95
N GLY A 95 -10.51 -7.47 9.13
CA GLY A 95 -11.23 -7.39 10.40
C GLY A 95 -10.57 -8.21 11.51
N GLU A 96 -11.18 -8.16 12.69
CA GLU A 96 -10.64 -8.84 13.88
C GLU A 96 -10.91 -10.36 13.85
N CYS A 97 -12.04 -10.78 13.28
CA CYS A 97 -12.43 -12.17 13.21
C CYS A 97 -11.84 -12.90 12.00
N ASP A 98 -11.02 -13.91 12.27
CA ASP A 98 -10.36 -14.74 11.27
C ASP A 98 -11.25 -15.90 10.76
N HIS A 99 -12.48 -15.55 10.40
CA HIS A 99 -13.62 -16.45 10.18
C HIS A 99 -13.31 -17.96 10.00
N ILE A 100 -13.80 -18.78 10.93
CA ILE A 100 -13.81 -20.24 10.82
C ILE A 100 -15.20 -20.68 10.37
N TRP A 101 -15.34 -20.94 9.07
CA TRP A 101 -16.61 -21.31 8.48
C TRP A 101 -16.96 -22.77 8.72
N ARG A 102 -18.20 -23.02 9.12
CA ARG A 102 -18.80 -24.34 9.25
C ARG A 102 -20.06 -24.39 8.41
N ARG A 103 -20.38 -25.58 7.89
CA ARG A 103 -21.64 -25.78 7.17
C ARG A 103 -22.80 -25.71 8.19
N SER A 104 -23.84 -24.96 7.86
CA SER A 104 -25.09 -24.96 8.62
C SER A 104 -26.06 -25.99 8.07
N GLU A 105 -26.86 -26.57 8.96
CA GLU A 105 -27.97 -27.44 8.59
C GLU A 105 -29.13 -26.58 8.09
N SER A 106 -29.18 -26.39 6.77
CA SER A 106 -30.27 -25.69 6.09
C SER A 106 -30.60 -26.37 4.77
N PRO A 107 -31.84 -26.24 4.27
CA PRO A 107 -32.24 -26.83 3.00
C PRO A 107 -31.46 -26.27 1.79
N THR A 108 -30.91 -25.07 1.91
CA THR A 108 -29.99 -24.47 0.94
C THR A 108 -28.55 -24.55 1.43
N PRO A 109 -27.54 -24.59 0.53
CA PRO A 109 -26.14 -24.60 0.93
C PRO A 109 -25.76 -23.29 1.61
N THR A 110 -25.57 -23.32 2.94
CA THR A 110 -25.17 -22.14 3.71
C THR A 110 -24.03 -22.48 4.67
N SER A 111 -23.25 -21.46 5.04
CA SER A 111 -22.19 -21.59 6.02
C SER A 111 -22.22 -20.46 7.03
N VAL A 112 -21.75 -20.76 8.25
CA VAL A 112 -21.72 -19.83 9.37
C VAL A 112 -20.34 -19.82 9.99
N CYS A 113 -19.84 -18.64 10.34
CA CYS A 113 -18.62 -18.49 11.10
C CYS A 113 -18.84 -18.91 12.56
N ALA A 114 -18.09 -19.91 13.02
CA ALA A 114 -18.16 -20.41 14.40
C ALA A 114 -17.71 -19.37 15.44
N LEU A 115 -16.89 -18.38 15.04
CA LEU A 115 -16.34 -17.38 15.96
C LEU A 115 -17.24 -16.16 16.13
N CYS A 116 -17.91 -15.71 15.07
CA CYS A 116 -18.65 -14.44 15.08
C CYS A 116 -20.10 -14.55 14.58
N GLY A 117 -20.58 -15.76 14.25
CA GLY A 117 -21.95 -16.00 13.83
C GLY A 117 -22.34 -15.44 12.45
N LYS A 118 -21.42 -14.83 11.70
CA LYS A 118 -21.70 -14.34 10.33
C LYS A 118 -22.13 -15.51 9.44
N THR A 119 -23.14 -15.29 8.62
CA THR A 119 -23.67 -16.28 7.69
C THR A 119 -23.30 -15.93 6.25
N TYR A 120 -23.08 -16.95 5.42
CA TYR A 120 -22.83 -16.81 4.00
C TYR A 120 -23.80 -17.71 3.23
N ARG A 121 -24.41 -17.14 2.19
CA ARG A 121 -25.30 -17.82 1.26
C ARG A 121 -24.84 -17.46 -0.16
N PRO A 122 -24.55 -18.44 -1.03
CA PRO A 122 -24.04 -18.18 -2.37
C PRO A 122 -25.08 -17.62 -3.34
N GLU A 123 -26.38 -17.74 -3.01
CA GLU A 123 -27.52 -17.37 -3.89
C GLU A 123 -28.19 -16.03 -3.53
N LEU A 124 -27.58 -15.24 -2.63
CA LEU A 124 -28.01 -13.89 -2.24
C LEU A 124 -26.92 -12.89 -2.61
#